data_AF-A0A7J8EH13-F1
#
_entry.id   AF-A0A7J8EH13-F1
#
_cell.length_a   1.000
_cell.length_b   1.000
_cell.length_c   1.000
_cell.angle_alpha   90.00
_cell.angle_beta   90.00
_cell.angle_gamma   90.00
#
_symmetry.space_group_name_H-M   'P 1'
#
loop_
_entity.id
_entity.type
_entity.pdbx_description
1 polymer ?
#
loop_
_entity_poly.entity_id
_entity_poly.type
_entity_poly.pdbx_seq_one_letter_code
_entity_poly.pdbx_strand_id
1 'polypeptide(L)'
;MAVRGSVRPMNKSPMLVTGIRCLHFAPPEFLLEVRCMHETQKQLRRLVHEIGLELKTTAVCSQVRRTRDGFFTLDDALLRTHWDLYSIQDAIQAAAPRVAAELEKNLRQGLGTQHCPAWQWDSEEPSSASKGWTAGGAAGG
;
A
#
# COMPACT_ATOMS: atom_id res chain seq x y z
N MET A 1 23.04 -3.22 11.76
CA MET A 1 22.47 -2.36 12.81
C MET A 1 21.20 -1.71 12.30
N ALA A 2 20.04 -2.28 12.63
CA ALA A 2 18.70 -1.70 12.50
C ALA A 2 17.73 -2.40 13.48
N VAL A 3 18.27 -3.02 14.54
CA VAL A 3 17.52 -3.97 15.38
C VAL A 3 16.65 -3.23 16.41
N ARG A 4 16.90 -1.94 16.65
CA ARG A 4 16.16 -1.12 17.64
C ARG A 4 15.90 0.34 17.23
N GLY A 5 16.17 0.72 15.99
CA GLY A 5 15.98 2.09 15.50
C GLY A 5 15.27 2.10 14.15
N SER A 6 14.30 3.00 14.00
CA SER A 6 13.57 3.23 12.76
C SER A 6 14.54 3.62 11.64
N VAL A 7 14.47 2.95 10.49
CA VAL A 7 15.19 3.35 9.27
C VAL A 7 14.62 4.70 8.84
N ARG A 8 15.31 5.79 9.20
CA ARG A 8 15.00 7.11 8.65
C ARG A 8 15.65 7.19 7.26
N PRO A 9 14.86 7.28 6.18
CA PRO A 9 15.42 7.50 4.87
C PRO A 9 16.11 8.88 4.89
N MET A 10 17.38 8.92 4.52
CA MET A 10 18.13 10.16 4.33
C MET A 10 17.86 10.66 2.90
N ASN A 11 18.04 11.96 2.61
CA ASN A 11 17.75 12.59 1.30
C ASN A 11 18.40 11.92 0.05
N LYS A 12 19.28 10.92 0.22
CA LYS A 12 19.91 10.15 -0.87
C LYS A 12 19.67 8.63 -0.76
N SER A 13 18.73 8.19 0.06
CA SER A 13 18.44 6.77 0.25
C SER A 13 17.78 6.18 -1.01
N PRO A 14 18.16 4.95 -1.42
CA PRO A 14 17.43 4.23 -2.46
C PRO A 14 15.98 3.96 -2.02
N MET A 15 15.09 3.58 -2.95
CA MET A 15 13.70 3.24 -2.61
C MET A 15 13.69 2.17 -1.53
N LEU A 16 13.01 2.47 -0.43
CA LEU A 16 12.85 1.56 0.70
C LEU A 16 11.45 0.99 0.65
N VAL A 17 11.34 -0.31 0.39
CA VAL A 17 10.07 -1.03 0.47
C VAL A 17 9.85 -1.49 1.91
N THR A 18 8.78 -0.97 2.52
CA THR A 18 8.38 -1.27 3.90
C THR A 18 7.37 -2.41 3.98
N GLY A 19 6.68 -2.70 2.89
CA GLY A 19 5.76 -3.82 2.80
C GLY A 19 5.28 -4.03 1.36
N ILE A 20 4.97 -5.28 1.01
CA ILE A 20 4.39 -5.67 -0.27
C ILE A 20 3.24 -6.63 0.02
N ARG A 21 2.09 -6.44 -0.63
CA ARG A 21 0.95 -7.33 -0.58
C ARG A 21 0.47 -7.65 -1.99
N CYS A 22 0.19 -8.91 -2.27
CA CYS A 22 -0.54 -9.29 -3.47
C CYS A 22 -2.03 -9.15 -3.19
N LEU A 23 -2.72 -8.27 -3.92
CA LEU A 23 -4.16 -8.06 -3.77
C LEU A 23 -4.96 -9.00 -4.67
N HIS A 24 -4.45 -9.24 -5.86
CA HIS A 24 -5.12 -10.05 -6.87
C HIS A 24 -4.08 -10.78 -7.71
N PHE A 25 -4.34 -12.06 -7.98
CA PHE A 25 -3.48 -12.90 -8.80
C PHE A 25 -4.34 -13.76 -9.73
N ALA A 26 -4.36 -13.41 -11.00
CA ALA A 26 -5.05 -14.14 -12.06
C ALA A 26 -4.14 -14.14 -13.30
N PRO A 27 -3.24 -15.14 -13.43
CA PRO A 27 -2.26 -15.19 -14.51
C PRO A 27 -2.91 -14.93 -15.89
N PRO A 28 -2.34 -14.04 -16.72
CA PRO A 28 -1.03 -13.38 -16.59
C PRO A 28 -1.03 -12.09 -15.75
N GLU A 29 -2.17 -11.67 -15.21
CA GLU A 29 -2.33 -10.41 -14.50
C GLU A 29 -2.21 -10.57 -12.98
N PHE A 30 -1.56 -9.59 -12.34
CA PHE A 30 -1.48 -9.52 -10.90
C PHE A 30 -1.41 -8.07 -10.43
N LEU A 31 -1.92 -7.82 -9.23
CA LEU A 31 -1.99 -6.50 -8.63
C LEU A 31 -1.26 -6.51 -7.29
N LEU A 32 -0.23 -5.68 -7.18
CA LEU A 32 0.55 -5.50 -5.96
C LEU A 32 0.23 -4.16 -5.30
N GLU A 33 0.00 -4.20 -3.99
CA GLU A 33 0.08 -3.04 -3.12
C GLU A 33 1.49 -2.95 -2.55
N VAL A 34 2.20 -1.86 -2.87
CA VAL A 34 3.58 -1.64 -2.44
C VAL A 34 3.66 -0.41 -1.56
N ARG A 35 4.07 -0.60 -0.29
CA ARG A 35 4.34 0.50 0.63
C ARG A 35 5.82 0.83 0.60
N CYS A 36 6.18 1.97 0.05
CA CYS A 36 7.57 2.37 -0.12
C CYS A 36 7.81 3.85 0.21
N MET A 37 9.06 4.18 0.50
CA MET A 37 9.56 5.55 0.73
C MET A 37 10.66 5.88 -0.29
N HIS A 38 10.79 7.16 -0.66
CA HIS A 38 11.75 7.62 -1.68
C HIS A 38 11.62 6.83 -2.99
N GLU A 39 10.38 6.61 -3.43
CA GLU A 39 10.10 5.86 -4.65
C GLU A 39 10.33 6.71 -5.91
N THR A 40 10.60 6.00 -7.00
CA THR A 40 10.45 6.53 -8.35
C THR A 40 9.70 5.52 -9.22
N GLN A 41 8.98 6.01 -10.23
CA GLN A 41 8.32 5.14 -11.22
C GLN A 41 9.29 4.13 -11.87
N LYS A 42 10.57 4.48 -12.02
CA LYS A 42 11.59 3.56 -12.55
C LYS A 42 11.88 2.41 -11.57
N GLN A 43 11.95 2.69 -10.27
CA GLN A 43 12.22 1.68 -9.24
C GLN A 43 11.02 0.74 -9.04
N LEU A 44 9.79 1.25 -9.08
CA LEU A 44 8.59 0.40 -9.03
C LEU A 44 8.49 -0.53 -10.25
N ARG A 45 8.79 -0.03 -11.45
CA ARG A 45 8.88 -0.88 -12.65
C ARG A 45 9.97 -1.93 -12.54
N ARG A 46 11.13 -1.57 -11.98
CA ARG A 46 12.21 -2.52 -11.72
C ARG A 46 11.78 -3.61 -10.75
N LEU A 47 11.10 -3.25 -9.65
CA LEU A 47 10.59 -4.23 -8.69
C LEU A 47 9.73 -5.31 -9.37
N VAL A 48 8.78 -4.90 -10.23
CA VAL A 48 7.95 -5.83 -11.01
C VAL A 48 8.79 -6.72 -11.93
N HIS A 49 9.79 -6.14 -12.59
CA HIS A 49 10.69 -6.90 -13.45
C HIS A 49 11.50 -7.95 -12.68
N GLU A 50 12.07 -7.59 -11.53
CA GLU A 50 12.82 -8.51 -10.68
C GLU A 50 11.91 -9.65 -10.17
N ILE A 51 10.64 -9.36 -9.81
CA ILE A 51 9.67 -10.41 -9.44
C ILE A 51 9.46 -11.40 -10.60
N GLY A 52 9.35 -10.91 -11.84
CA GLY A 52 9.27 -11.78 -13.01
C GLY A 52 10.49 -12.70 -13.13
N LEU A 53 11.70 -12.12 -13.00
CA LEU A 53 12.96 -12.86 -13.04
C LEU A 53 13.04 -13.95 -11.96
N GLU A 54 12.70 -13.62 -10.71
CA GLU A 54 12.68 -14.57 -9.59
C GLU A 54 11.71 -15.73 -9.84
N LEU A 55 10.60 -15.48 -10.54
CA LEU A 55 9.63 -16.50 -10.93
C LEU A 55 9.99 -17.23 -12.24
N LYS A 56 11.15 -16.94 -12.85
CA LYS A 56 11.57 -17.46 -14.16
C LYS A 56 10.58 -17.14 -15.28
N THR A 57 9.97 -15.96 -15.19
CA THR A 57 9.00 -15.43 -16.17
C THR A 57 9.39 -14.02 -16.61
N THR A 58 8.64 -13.45 -17.53
CA THR A 58 8.74 -12.03 -17.86
C THR A 58 7.54 -11.30 -17.28
N ALA A 59 7.79 -10.22 -16.55
CA ALA A 59 6.76 -9.35 -16.00
C ALA A 59 6.98 -7.93 -16.47
N VAL A 60 5.90 -7.28 -16.89
CA VAL A 60 5.89 -5.87 -17.33
C VAL A 60 4.87 -5.12 -16.49
N CYS A 61 5.28 -3.97 -15.97
CA CYS A 61 4.40 -3.09 -15.23
C CYS A 61 3.54 -2.28 -16.20
N SER A 62 2.23 -2.58 -16.24
CA SER A 62 1.25 -1.92 -17.10
C SER A 62 0.78 -0.57 -16.53
N GLN A 63 0.50 -0.53 -15.23
CA GLN A 63 -0.02 0.64 -14.55
C GLN A 63 0.61 0.79 -13.17
N VAL A 64 0.86 2.05 -12.78
CA VAL A 64 1.22 2.42 -11.42
C VAL A 64 0.24 3.50 -10.96
N ARG A 65 -0.38 3.30 -9.80
CA ARG A 65 -1.26 4.28 -9.18
C ARG A 65 -0.84 4.47 -7.74
N ARG A 66 -0.60 5.71 -7.35
CA ARG A 66 -0.40 6.07 -5.95
C ARG A 66 -1.76 6.18 -5.27
N THR A 67 -2.03 5.31 -4.30
CA THR A 67 -3.30 5.31 -3.54
C THR A 67 -3.21 6.13 -2.25
N ARG A 68 -1.98 6.41 -1.79
CA ARG A 68 -1.72 7.06 -0.52
C ARG A 68 -0.41 7.85 -0.55
N ASP A 69 -0.43 9.04 0.03
CA ASP A 69 0.75 9.85 0.31
C ASP A 69 0.77 10.27 1.78
N GLY A 70 1.51 9.50 2.60
CA GLY A 70 1.56 9.74 4.03
C GLY A 70 0.18 9.65 4.67
N PHE A 71 -0.34 10.79 5.11
CA PHE A 71 -1.66 10.89 5.72
C PHE A 71 -2.80 11.00 4.69
N PHE A 72 -2.52 11.46 3.47
CA PHE A 72 -3.53 11.70 2.44
C PHE A 72 -3.83 10.43 1.64
N THR A 73 -5.12 10.19 1.37
CA THR A 73 -5.59 9.08 0.53
C THR A 73 -6.13 9.60 -0.80
N LEU A 74 -6.62 8.69 -1.65
CA LEU A 74 -7.28 9.06 -2.90
C LEU A 74 -8.53 9.90 -2.71
N ASP A 75 -9.23 9.75 -1.59
CA ASP A 75 -10.47 10.49 -1.31
C ASP A 75 -10.19 11.97 -1.03
N ASP A 76 -8.98 12.28 -0.56
CA ASP A 76 -8.49 13.64 -0.36
C ASP A 76 -7.95 14.27 -1.66
N ALA A 77 -7.86 13.49 -2.75
CA ALA A 77 -7.26 13.94 -4.00
C ALA A 77 -8.30 14.57 -4.94
N LEU A 78 -8.08 15.84 -5.31
CA LEU A 78 -8.90 16.54 -6.30
C LEU A 78 -8.58 16.05 -7.72
N LEU A 79 -9.63 15.60 -8.43
CA LEU A 79 -9.56 15.31 -9.85
C LEU A 79 -9.24 16.58 -10.64
N ARG A 80 -8.61 16.41 -11.81
CA ARG A 80 -8.16 17.52 -12.64
C ARG A 80 -9.31 18.41 -13.18
N THR A 81 -10.52 17.87 -13.24
CA THR A 81 -11.73 18.62 -13.60
C THR A 81 -12.21 19.55 -12.51
N HIS A 82 -11.80 19.34 -11.25
CA HIS A 82 -12.20 20.08 -10.06
C HIS A 82 -11.02 20.89 -9.47
N TRP A 83 -10.13 21.39 -10.33
CA TRP A 83 -9.06 22.31 -9.95
C TRP A 83 -9.54 23.76 -10.03
N ASP A 84 -10.69 24.02 -9.45
CA ASP A 84 -11.21 25.37 -9.21
C ASP A 84 -10.80 25.86 -7.82
N LEU A 85 -10.72 27.18 -7.67
CA LEU A 85 -10.27 27.81 -6.43
C LEU A 85 -11.13 27.38 -5.22
N TYR A 86 -12.44 27.23 -5.42
CA TYR A 86 -13.38 26.86 -4.37
C TYR A 86 -13.17 25.41 -3.93
N SER A 87 -13.12 24.45 -4.86
CA SER A 87 -12.82 23.06 -4.52
C SER A 87 -11.46 22.90 -3.82
N ILE A 88 -10.45 23.66 -4.22
CA ILE A 88 -9.14 23.66 -3.55
C ILE A 88 -9.26 24.22 -2.13
N GLN A 89 -9.97 25.34 -1.95
CA GLN A 89 -10.18 25.94 -0.64
C GLN A 89 -10.93 24.99 0.29
N ASP A 90 -12.00 24.36 -0.20
CA ASP A 90 -12.82 23.40 0.56
C ASP A 90 -12.00 22.16 0.95
N ALA A 91 -11.19 21.63 0.03
CA ALA A 91 -10.31 20.50 0.32
C ALA A 91 -9.25 20.85 1.38
N ILE A 92 -8.67 22.06 1.32
CA ILE A 92 -7.72 22.53 2.34
C ILE A 92 -8.41 22.66 3.71
N GLN A 93 -9.62 23.23 3.75
CA GLN A 93 -10.37 23.40 5.00
C GLN A 93 -10.75 22.05 5.61
N ALA A 94 -11.18 21.09 4.79
CA ALA A 94 -11.50 19.74 5.23
C ALA A 94 -10.28 18.98 5.77
N ALA A 95 -9.11 19.17 5.15
CA ALA A 95 -7.86 18.51 5.54
C ALA A 95 -7.20 19.14 6.78
N ALA A 96 -7.35 20.46 6.99
CA ALA A 96 -6.68 21.22 8.04
C ALA A 96 -6.76 20.60 9.46
N PRO A 97 -7.95 20.24 10.00
CA PRO A 97 -8.03 19.67 11.36
C PRO A 97 -7.33 18.32 11.48
N ARG A 98 -7.42 17.50 10.41
CA ARG A 98 -6.78 16.19 10.36
C ARG A 98 -5.25 16.30 10.34
N VAL A 99 -4.72 17.24 9.54
CA VAL A 99 -3.29 17.52 9.49
C VAL A 99 -2.79 18.06 10.82
N ALA A 100 -3.52 18.98 11.46
CA ALA A 100 -3.18 19.51 12.78
C ALA A 100 -3.08 18.39 13.84
N ALA A 101 -4.06 17.48 13.89
CA ALA A 101 -4.06 16.36 14.82
C ALA A 101 -2.87 15.40 14.59
N GLU A 102 -2.55 15.08 13.34
CA GLU A 102 -1.42 14.20 13.03
C GLU A 102 -0.07 14.90 13.30
N LEU A 103 0.04 16.21 13.06
CA LEU A 103 1.22 16.99 13.44
C LEU A 103 1.43 17.00 14.95
N GLU A 104 0.38 17.25 15.74
CA GLU A 104 0.47 17.19 17.21
C GLU A 104 0.90 15.82 17.70
N LYS A 105 0.34 14.74 17.15
CA LYS A 105 0.74 13.38 17.46
C LYS A 105 2.21 13.11 17.13
N ASN A 106 2.67 13.54 15.97
CA ASN A 106 4.07 13.38 15.56
C ASN A 106 5.02 14.19 16.47
N LEU A 107 4.61 15.40 16.88
CA LEU A 107 5.37 16.23 17.83
C LEU A 107 5.45 15.56 19.21
N ARG A 108 4.35 14.98 19.71
CA ARG A 108 4.31 14.22 20.98
C ARG A 108 5.20 12.97 20.92
N GLN A 109 5.22 12.28 19.77
CA GLN A 109 6.11 11.13 19.52
C GLN A 109 7.57 11.52 19.27
N GLY A 110 7.87 12.81 19.10
CA GLY A 110 9.24 13.32 19.00
C GLY A 110 10.03 13.24 20.32
N LEU A 111 9.35 13.13 21.47
CA LEU A 111 9.94 13.08 22.81
C LEU A 111 10.09 11.66 23.39
N GLY A 112 9.57 10.63 22.72
CA GLY A 112 9.74 9.24 23.11
C GLY A 112 9.86 8.36 21.88
N THR A 113 10.96 7.60 21.79
CA THR A 113 11.23 6.48 20.85
C THR A 113 10.12 6.23 19.82
N GLN A 114 10.34 6.71 18.59
CA GLN A 114 9.38 6.62 17.48
C GLN A 114 9.08 5.15 17.15
N HIS A 115 8.00 4.66 17.72
CA HIS A 115 7.34 3.43 17.31
C HIS A 115 6.60 3.75 16.01
N CYS A 116 7.01 3.15 14.89
CA CYS A 116 6.14 3.07 13.72
C CYS A 116 4.83 2.43 14.21
N PRO A 117 3.66 3.07 14.11
CA PRO A 117 2.44 2.34 14.33
C PRO A 117 2.47 1.15 13.37
N ALA A 118 2.34 -0.06 13.92
CA ALA A 118 1.95 -1.19 13.11
C ALA A 118 0.65 -0.77 12.45
N TRP A 119 0.71 -0.37 11.18
CA TRP A 119 -0.48 -0.20 10.36
C TRP A 119 -1.20 -1.54 10.47
N GLN A 120 -2.28 -1.58 11.24
CA GLN A 120 -3.03 -2.79 11.47
C GLN A 120 -3.57 -3.20 10.11
N TRP A 121 -3.15 -4.37 9.67
CA TRP A 121 -3.65 -4.95 8.44
C TRP A 121 -5.03 -5.47 8.81
N ASP A 122 -6.08 -4.74 8.46
CA ASP A 122 -7.44 -5.25 8.53
C ASP A 122 -7.58 -6.30 7.42
N SER A 123 -7.16 -7.52 7.73
CA SER A 123 -7.50 -8.70 6.95
C SER A 123 -8.95 -9.03 7.23
N GLU A 124 -9.86 -8.46 6.44
CA GLU A 124 -11.21 -9.02 6.35
C GLU A 124 -11.08 -10.31 5.52
N GLU A 125 -10.95 -11.44 6.21
CA GLU A 125 -10.97 -12.77 5.61
C GLU A 125 -12.37 -13.02 5.02
N PRO A 126 -12.53 -13.33 3.71
CA PRO A 126 -13.79 -13.89 3.24
C PRO A 126 -13.91 -15.31 3.82
N SER A 127 -14.90 -15.45 4.71
CA SER A 127 -15.34 -16.70 5.32
C SER A 127 -15.38 -17.87 4.33
N SER A 128 -14.63 -18.91 4.69
CA SER A 128 -14.56 -20.21 4.05
C SER A 128 -15.92 -20.93 4.09
N ALA A 129 -16.66 -20.89 2.99
CA ALA A 129 -17.73 -21.85 2.73
C ALA A 129 -17.13 -23.14 2.13
N SER A 130 -16.48 -23.95 2.97
CA SER A 130 -16.22 -25.36 2.65
C SER A 130 -17.40 -26.20 3.14
N LYS A 131 -18.27 -26.61 2.20
CA LYS A 131 -19.15 -27.78 2.41
C LYS A 131 -19.06 -28.71 1.21
N GLY A 132 -18.19 -29.69 1.38
CA GLY A 132 -18.43 -31.12 1.11
C GLY A 132 -18.89 -31.49 -0.29
N TRP A 133 -17.93 -31.81 -1.16
CA TRP A 133 -18.16 -32.70 -2.30
C TRP A 133 -18.23 -34.14 -1.76
N THR A 134 -19.42 -34.75 -1.71
CA THR A 134 -19.57 -36.18 -1.45
C THR A 134 -19.55 -36.93 -2.77
N ALA A 135 -18.42 -37.55 -3.08
CA ALA A 135 -18.33 -38.65 -4.04
C ALA A 135 -18.71 -39.95 -3.31
N GLY A 136 -19.76 -40.63 -3.74
CA GLY A 136 -20.18 -41.94 -3.22
C GLY A 136 -20.74 -42.79 -4.36
N GLY A 137 -19.91 -43.72 -4.83
CA GLY A 137 -20.17 -44.61 -5.95
C GLY A 137 -21.17 -45.74 -5.65
N ALA A 138 -21.63 -46.34 -6.74
CA ALA A 138 -22.55 -47.45 -6.84
C ALA A 138 -21.99 -48.79 -6.33
N ALA A 139 -22.84 -49.62 -5.72
CA ALA A 139 -22.80 -51.08 -5.78
C ALA A 139 -24.08 -51.73 -5.18
N GLY A 140 -24.68 -52.67 -5.93
CA GLY A 140 -25.37 -53.84 -5.37
C GLY A 140 -26.91 -53.82 -5.35
N GLY A 141 -27.52 -54.66 -6.21
CA GLY A 141 -28.94 -55.00 -6.21
C GLY A 141 -29.37 -55.63 -7.52
#